data_AF-A0AAV5R454-F1
#
_entry.id   AF-A0AAV5R454-F1
#
_cell.length_a   1.000
_cell.length_b   1.000
_cell.length_c   1.000
_cell.angle_alpha   90.00
_cell.angle_beta   90.00
_cell.angle_gamma   90.00
#
_symmetry.space_group_name_H-M   'P 1'
#
loop_
_entity.id
_entity.type
_entity.pdbx_description
1 polymer ?
#
loop_
_entity_poly.entity_id
_entity_poly.type
_entity_poly.pdbx_seq_one_letter_code
_entity_poly.pdbx_strand_id
1 'polypeptide(L)'
;MNTVAVRHFHSTPQTLLRRPWKTYKDGTLFYGQSKAGNKRLPLSTKQGNKNFYKGTRSSGIGHLNNVGTYDINYNRVRTFVVPEDMSTPLKPLVSPSVPIPKNTFKGYTGITDGRLWLNQIKEYINTGNVTFEKDGNIEKY
;
A
#
# COMPACT_ATOMS: atom_id res chain seq x y z
N MET A 1 -55.44 -35.37 -25.95
CA MET A 1 -54.12 -35.42 -25.29
C MET A 1 -53.10 -34.84 -26.26
N ASN A 2 -52.64 -33.61 -26.02
CA ASN A 2 -51.67 -32.95 -26.92
C ASN A 2 -50.26 -33.47 -26.63
N THR A 3 -49.65 -34.13 -27.60
CA THR A 3 -48.26 -34.55 -27.56
C THR A 3 -47.36 -33.34 -27.78
N VAL A 4 -46.71 -32.85 -26.71
CA VAL A 4 -45.68 -31.82 -26.79
C VAL A 4 -44.47 -32.42 -27.50
N ALA A 5 -44.20 -32.00 -28.73
CA ALA A 5 -42.99 -32.37 -29.44
C ALA A 5 -41.79 -31.76 -28.70
N VAL A 6 -41.01 -32.61 -28.02
CA VAL A 6 -39.73 -32.23 -27.42
C VAL A 6 -38.80 -31.85 -28.57
N ARG A 7 -38.65 -30.56 -28.84
CA ARG A 7 -37.63 -30.07 -29.78
C ARG A 7 -36.28 -30.30 -29.14
N HIS A 8 -35.60 -31.38 -29.53
CA HIS A 8 -34.17 -31.50 -29.27
C HIS A 8 -33.50 -30.29 -29.92
N PHE A 9 -33.01 -29.35 -29.10
CA PHE A 9 -32.09 -28.31 -29.56
C PHE A 9 -30.86 -29.04 -30.06
N HIS A 10 -30.81 -29.30 -31.37
CA HIS A 10 -29.64 -29.85 -32.01
C HIS A 10 -28.56 -28.79 -31.84
N SER A 11 -27.60 -29.06 -30.95
CA SER A 11 -26.40 -28.24 -30.78
C SER A 11 -25.77 -28.08 -32.16
N THR A 12 -25.87 -26.89 -32.75
CA THR A 12 -25.25 -26.63 -34.05
C THR A 12 -23.75 -26.88 -33.89
N PRO A 13 -23.04 -27.35 -34.93
CA PRO A 13 -21.60 -27.60 -34.82
C PRO A 13 -20.80 -26.38 -34.34
N GLN A 14 -21.36 -25.17 -34.54
CA GLN A 14 -20.82 -23.91 -34.02
C GLN A 14 -20.82 -23.82 -32.48
N THR A 15 -21.79 -24.41 -31.78
CA THR A 15 -21.85 -24.43 -30.31
C THR A 15 -20.83 -25.37 -29.67
N LEU A 16 -20.34 -26.35 -30.43
CA LEU A 16 -19.26 -27.26 -30.00
C LEU A 16 -17.87 -26.63 -30.18
N LEU A 17 -17.76 -25.51 -30.90
CA LEU A 17 -16.51 -24.78 -31.03
C LEU A 17 -16.15 -24.14 -29.68
N ARG A 18 -14.88 -24.24 -29.30
CA ARG A 18 -14.38 -23.61 -28.08
C ARG A 18 -14.62 -22.10 -28.04
N ARG A 19 -14.61 -21.46 -29.20
CA ARG A 19 -14.93 -20.05 -29.42
C ARG A 19 -15.93 -19.97 -30.57
N PRO A 20 -17.23 -19.75 -30.30
CA PRO A 20 -18.29 -19.81 -31.31
C PRO A 20 -18.14 -18.83 -32.48
N TRP A 21 -17.36 -17.75 -32.30
CA TRP A 21 -17.06 -16.75 -33.33
C TRP A 21 -15.81 -17.09 -34.18
N LYS A 22 -15.10 -18.17 -33.86
CA LYS A 22 -13.93 -18.65 -34.62
C LYS A 22 -14.30 -19.96 -35.31
N THR A 23 -14.85 -19.83 -36.51
CA THR A 23 -15.39 -20.95 -37.30
C THR A 23 -14.37 -21.67 -38.18
N TYR A 24 -13.17 -21.12 -38.34
CA TYR A 24 -12.08 -21.69 -39.15
C TYR A 24 -10.77 -21.77 -38.35
N LYS A 25 -9.82 -22.61 -38.82
CA LYS A 25 -8.49 -22.73 -38.20
C LYS A 25 -7.64 -21.51 -38.56
N ASP A 26 -7.43 -20.63 -37.59
CA ASP A 26 -6.67 -19.37 -37.74
C ASP A 26 -5.34 -19.36 -36.98
N GLY A 27 -4.90 -20.51 -36.47
CA GLY A 27 -3.68 -20.63 -35.65
C GLY A 27 -3.85 -20.15 -34.21
N THR A 28 -5.05 -19.73 -33.79
CA THR A 28 -5.29 -19.35 -32.38
C THR A 28 -5.05 -20.51 -31.44
N LEU A 29 -4.37 -20.20 -30.33
CA LEU A 29 -4.08 -21.19 -29.31
C LEU A 29 -5.34 -21.57 -28.53
N PHE A 30 -5.26 -22.71 -27.85
CA PHE A 30 -6.24 -23.11 -26.84
C PHE A 30 -6.43 -21.93 -25.85
N TYR A 31 -5.35 -21.49 -25.19
CA TYR A 31 -5.33 -20.27 -24.35
C TYR A 31 -4.08 -19.43 -24.65
N GLY A 32 -4.13 -18.15 -24.31
CA GLY A 32 -3.01 -17.22 -24.50
C GLY A 32 -2.79 -16.82 -25.97
N GLN A 33 -1.68 -16.12 -26.21
CA GLN A 33 -1.31 -15.60 -27.54
C GLN A 33 -0.07 -16.31 -28.11
N SER A 34 0.93 -16.58 -27.28
CA SER A 34 2.15 -17.32 -27.64
C SER A 34 2.42 -18.42 -26.61
N LYS A 35 2.95 -19.56 -27.06
CA LYS A 35 3.44 -20.63 -26.18
C LYS A 35 4.87 -20.38 -25.67
N ALA A 36 5.62 -19.53 -26.36
CA ALA A 36 7.03 -19.26 -26.09
C ALA A 36 7.23 -17.86 -25.48
N GLY A 37 8.26 -17.73 -24.66
CA GLY A 37 8.66 -16.48 -24.00
C GLY A 37 9.92 -16.68 -23.15
N ASN A 38 10.44 -15.61 -22.54
CA ASN A 38 11.59 -15.70 -21.65
C ASN A 38 11.26 -16.52 -20.39
N LYS A 39 12.06 -17.54 -20.10
CA LYS A 39 11.90 -18.42 -18.94
C LYS A 39 12.74 -18.01 -17.73
N ARG A 40 13.71 -17.10 -17.91
CA ARG A 40 14.63 -16.63 -16.85
C ARG A 40 14.02 -15.45 -16.09
N LEU A 41 12.94 -15.73 -15.36
CA LEU A 41 12.24 -14.78 -14.50
C LEU A 41 12.38 -15.18 -13.03
N PRO A 42 12.35 -14.24 -12.08
CA PRO A 42 12.40 -14.56 -10.66
C PRO A 42 11.19 -15.40 -10.25
N LEU A 43 11.42 -16.51 -9.54
CA LEU A 43 10.35 -17.40 -9.10
C LEU A 43 9.42 -16.69 -8.11
N SER A 44 8.12 -16.95 -8.22
CA SER A 44 7.09 -16.53 -7.27
C SER A 44 6.73 -17.64 -6.28
N THR A 45 5.88 -17.36 -5.28
CA THR A 45 5.40 -18.36 -4.32
C THR A 45 4.52 -19.45 -4.94
N LYS A 46 4.09 -19.30 -6.19
CA LYS A 46 3.18 -20.23 -6.90
C LYS A 46 3.92 -21.19 -7.84
N GLN A 47 5.23 -21.07 -7.93
CA GLN A 47 6.08 -21.90 -8.77
C GLN A 47 6.93 -22.84 -7.90
N GLY A 48 7.64 -23.78 -8.52
CA GLY A 48 8.50 -24.73 -7.81
C GLY A 48 7.75 -25.97 -7.30
N ASN A 49 8.47 -26.80 -6.55
CA ASN A 49 7.95 -28.03 -5.95
C ASN A 49 7.36 -27.76 -4.55
N LYS A 50 6.74 -28.77 -3.93
CA LYS A 50 6.13 -28.70 -2.59
C LYS A 50 7.09 -28.22 -1.49
N ASN A 51 8.39 -28.44 -1.64
CA ASN A 51 9.42 -28.00 -0.70
C ASN A 51 9.96 -26.58 -0.98
N PHE A 52 9.54 -25.94 -2.08
CA PHE A 52 9.95 -24.58 -2.39
C PHE A 52 9.10 -23.59 -1.59
N TYR A 53 9.63 -23.16 -0.45
CA TYR A 53 9.03 -22.12 0.37
C TYR A 53 9.79 -20.80 0.20
N LYS A 54 9.24 -19.90 -0.62
CA LYS A 54 9.87 -18.58 -0.87
C LYS A 54 9.62 -17.56 0.24
N GLY A 55 8.40 -17.50 0.76
CA GLY A 55 7.95 -16.46 1.69
C GLY A 55 7.67 -15.09 1.04
N THR A 56 7.09 -14.18 1.85
CA THR A 56 6.60 -12.84 1.43
C THR A 56 7.00 -11.72 2.39
N ARG A 57 8.01 -11.94 3.24
CA ARG A 57 8.43 -11.02 4.33
C ARG A 57 7.34 -10.75 5.38
N SER A 58 6.34 -11.63 5.45
CA SER A 58 5.21 -11.49 6.38
C SER A 58 5.54 -11.99 7.78
N SER A 59 6.30 -13.09 7.89
CA SER A 59 6.49 -13.81 9.16
C SER A 59 7.97 -13.96 9.51
N GLY A 60 8.46 -13.09 10.38
CA GLY A 60 9.78 -13.14 11.04
C GLY A 60 9.64 -12.84 12.53
N ILE A 61 8.55 -13.36 13.11
CA ILE A 61 8.01 -12.96 14.41
C ILE A 61 8.45 -13.93 15.50
N GLY A 62 8.23 -15.23 15.27
CA GLY A 62 8.56 -16.32 16.17
C GLY A 62 9.54 -17.32 15.55
N HIS A 63 9.45 -18.57 16.00
CA HIS A 63 10.30 -19.67 15.54
C HIS A 63 9.51 -20.97 15.43
N LEU A 64 10.00 -21.91 14.61
CA LEU A 64 9.51 -23.29 14.60
C LEU A 64 10.19 -24.05 15.74
N ASN A 65 9.41 -24.80 16.52
CA ASN A 65 9.95 -25.72 17.51
C ASN A 65 10.35 -27.06 16.87
N ASN A 66 10.96 -27.95 17.66
CA ASN A 66 11.50 -29.23 17.19
C ASN A 66 10.44 -30.17 16.58
N VAL A 67 9.15 -29.96 16.90
CA VAL A 67 8.02 -30.76 16.38
C VAL A 67 7.38 -30.10 15.15
N GLY A 68 7.86 -28.91 14.75
CA GLY A 68 7.36 -28.18 13.58
C GLY A 68 6.15 -27.29 13.87
N THR A 69 5.82 -27.04 15.13
CA THR A 69 4.80 -26.03 15.51
C THR A 69 5.46 -24.64 15.58
N TYR A 70 4.70 -23.59 15.25
CA TYR A 70 5.21 -22.22 15.23
C TYR A 70 4.89 -21.49 16.54
N ASP A 71 5.93 -21.12 17.29
CA ASP A 71 5.82 -20.43 18.57
C ASP A 71 6.08 -18.93 18.38
N ILE A 72 5.06 -18.11 18.66
CA ILE A 72 5.07 -16.65 18.45
C ILE A 72 5.81 -15.95 19.59
N ASN A 73 6.77 -15.09 19.25
CA ASN A 73 7.36 -14.15 20.20
C ASN A 73 6.63 -12.80 20.14
N TYR A 74 5.79 -12.51 21.13
CA TYR A 74 4.96 -11.30 21.18
C TYR A 74 5.79 -10.00 21.24
N ASN A 75 7.01 -10.03 21.77
CA ASN A 75 7.91 -8.86 21.79
C ASN A 75 8.37 -8.44 20.38
N ARG A 76 8.20 -9.31 19.37
CA ARG A 76 8.55 -9.05 17.97
C ARG A 76 7.34 -8.82 17.08
N VAL A 77 6.12 -8.92 17.64
CA VAL A 77 4.89 -8.65 16.90
C VAL A 77 4.78 -7.14 16.68
N ARG A 78 4.63 -6.72 15.43
CA ARG A 78 4.43 -5.30 15.09
C ARG A 78 3.05 -4.85 15.59
N THR A 79 3.01 -3.80 16.38
CA THR A 79 1.79 -3.12 16.80
C THR A 79 1.69 -1.76 16.11
N PHE A 80 0.47 -1.35 15.76
CA PHE A 80 0.17 -0.01 15.26
C PHE A 80 -0.59 0.72 16.36
N VAL A 81 0.15 1.48 17.17
CA VAL A 81 -0.41 2.16 18.35
C VAL A 81 -1.27 3.33 17.88
N VAL A 82 -2.52 3.33 18.29
CA VAL A 82 -3.48 4.41 18.04
C VAL A 82 -3.35 5.43 19.18
N PRO A 83 -3.31 6.74 18.90
CA PRO A 83 -3.37 7.78 19.94
C PRO A 83 -4.61 7.60 20.84
N GLU A 84 -4.47 7.92 22.12
CA GLU A 84 -5.58 7.78 23.10
C GLU A 84 -6.78 8.67 22.72
N ASP A 85 -6.50 9.90 22.26
CA ASP A 85 -7.52 10.80 21.72
C ASP A 85 -7.38 10.92 20.19
N MET A 86 -8.44 10.52 19.50
CA MET A 86 -8.57 10.61 18.04
C MET A 86 -9.36 11.84 17.60
N SER A 87 -9.97 12.58 18.53
CA SER A 87 -10.76 13.77 18.27
C SER A 87 -9.86 14.98 18.02
N THR A 88 -9.21 15.00 16.85
CA THR A 88 -8.39 16.14 16.44
C THR A 88 -9.10 16.96 15.34
N PRO A 89 -8.98 18.30 15.37
CA PRO A 89 -9.45 19.14 14.27
C PRO A 89 -8.55 19.02 13.03
N LEU A 90 -7.39 18.37 13.14
CA LEU A 90 -6.42 18.21 12.07
C LEU A 90 -6.98 17.31 10.96
N LYS A 91 -6.77 17.74 9.71
CA LYS A 91 -7.19 17.01 8.50
C LYS A 91 -5.98 16.70 7.63
N PRO A 92 -6.07 15.69 6.74
CA PRO A 92 -4.95 15.32 5.86
C PRO A 92 -4.52 16.43 4.90
N LEU A 93 -5.42 17.37 4.60
CA LEU A 93 -5.21 18.46 3.65
C LEU A 93 -5.54 19.81 4.31
N VAL A 94 -4.90 20.85 3.81
CA VAL A 94 -5.11 22.25 4.22
C VAL A 94 -5.86 22.97 3.10
N SER A 95 -6.71 23.94 3.45
CA SER A 95 -7.39 24.79 2.46
C SER A 95 -6.36 25.61 1.66
N PRO A 96 -6.49 25.71 0.33
CA PRO A 96 -5.63 26.56 -0.51
C PRO A 96 -5.66 28.05 -0.13
N SER A 97 -6.70 28.49 0.58
CA SER A 97 -6.83 29.88 1.05
C SER A 97 -5.86 30.23 2.17
N VAL A 98 -5.26 29.23 2.83
CA VAL A 98 -4.31 29.45 3.92
C VAL A 98 -2.94 29.79 3.32
N PRO A 99 -2.32 30.92 3.69
CA PRO A 99 -0.99 31.26 3.19
C PRO A 99 0.06 30.32 3.77
N ILE A 100 1.02 29.93 2.93
CA ILE A 100 2.15 29.08 3.28
C ILE A 100 3.11 29.88 4.19
N PRO A 101 3.33 29.45 5.45
CA PRO A 101 4.23 30.14 6.35
C PRO A 101 5.68 30.05 5.85
N LYS A 102 6.44 31.15 5.99
CA LYS A 102 7.88 31.20 5.69
C LYS A 102 8.63 31.55 6.97
N ASN A 103 9.33 30.57 7.53
CA ASN A 103 10.12 30.77 8.74
C ASN A 103 11.48 31.39 8.38
N THR A 104 11.98 32.28 9.23
CA THR A 104 13.33 32.85 9.08
C THR A 104 14.17 32.54 10.32
N PHE A 105 15.45 32.22 10.10
CA PHE A 105 16.40 31.85 11.16
C PHE A 105 17.61 32.78 11.14
N LYS A 106 17.37 34.09 11.04
CA LYS A 106 18.42 35.10 10.96
C LYS A 106 19.31 35.02 12.21
N GLY A 107 20.62 34.98 12.02
CA GLY A 107 21.60 34.87 13.12
C GLY A 107 21.93 33.44 13.56
N TYR A 108 21.30 32.44 12.95
CA TYR A 108 21.58 31.02 13.18
C TYR A 108 21.99 30.33 11.88
N THR A 109 22.69 29.20 11.99
CA THR A 109 23.07 28.40 10.82
C THR A 109 21.85 27.74 10.16
N GLY A 110 20.79 27.46 10.93
CA GLY A 110 19.54 26.88 10.44
C GLY A 110 18.65 26.36 11.57
N ILE A 111 17.62 25.59 11.22
CA ILE A 111 16.65 25.04 12.20
C ILE A 111 17.28 24.03 13.17
N THR A 112 18.35 23.37 12.76
CA THR A 112 19.07 22.37 13.58
C THR A 112 20.16 22.99 14.44
N ASP A 113 20.34 24.31 14.42
CA ASP A 113 21.34 24.99 15.25
C ASP A 113 20.98 24.86 16.74
N GLY A 114 21.89 24.29 17.53
CA GLY A 114 21.67 24.11 18.97
C GLY A 114 21.48 25.43 19.72
N ARG A 115 22.06 26.54 19.26
CA ARG A 115 21.87 27.86 19.88
C ARG A 115 20.42 28.34 19.78
N LEU A 116 19.76 28.07 18.65
CA LEU A 116 18.36 28.39 18.43
C LEU A 116 17.48 27.68 19.45
N TRP A 117 17.66 26.36 19.62
CA TRP A 117 16.91 25.55 20.58
C TRP A 117 17.13 26.00 22.03
N LEU A 118 18.38 26.30 22.41
CA LEU A 118 18.68 26.82 23.74
C LEU A 118 18.00 28.16 24.02
N ASN A 119 17.92 29.02 23.01
CA ASN A 119 17.23 30.31 23.14
C ASN A 119 15.71 30.13 23.23
N GLN A 120 15.12 29.22 22.46
CA GLN A 120 13.69 28.88 22.59
C GLN A 120 13.35 28.31 23.98
N ILE A 121 14.23 27.49 24.56
CA ILE A 121 14.07 26.98 25.93
C ILE A 121 14.12 28.13 26.93
N LYS A 122 15.07 29.06 26.80
CA LYS A 122 15.15 30.25 27.65
C LYS A 122 13.90 31.11 27.54
N GLU A 123 13.41 31.32 26.33
CA GLU A 123 12.17 32.05 26.07
C GLU A 123 11.00 31.37 26.78
N TYR A 124 10.83 30.06 26.60
CA TYR A 124 9.80 29.27 27.27
C TYR A 124 9.86 29.35 28.80
N ILE A 125 11.05 29.30 29.41
CA ILE A 125 11.22 29.45 30.87
C ILE A 125 10.73 30.82 31.35
N ASN A 126 10.98 31.86 30.55
CA ASN A 126 10.65 33.23 30.92
C ASN A 126 9.17 33.58 30.67
N THR A 127 8.58 33.09 29.58
CA THR A 127 7.24 33.53 29.11
C THR A 127 6.18 32.42 29.17
N GLY A 128 6.57 31.15 29.29
CA GLY A 128 5.68 30.00 29.26
C GLY A 128 5.14 29.68 27.86
N ASN A 129 3.93 29.12 27.79
CA ASN A 129 3.26 28.81 26.53
C ASN A 129 2.73 30.08 25.87
N VAL A 130 3.51 30.68 24.97
CA VAL A 130 3.08 31.83 24.17
C VAL A 130 2.47 31.34 22.86
N THR A 131 1.24 31.77 22.56
CA THR A 131 0.63 31.58 21.24
C THR A 131 1.06 32.73 20.33
N PHE A 132 1.87 32.43 19.32
CA PHE A 132 2.21 33.40 18.29
C PHE A 132 0.98 33.63 17.39
N GLU A 133 0.46 34.85 17.37
CA GLU A 133 -0.55 35.24 16.39
C GLU A 133 0.08 35.30 15.00
N LYS A 134 -0.66 34.81 14.01
CA LYS A 134 -0.22 34.78 12.63
C LYS A 134 -0.33 36.19 12.06
N ASP A 135 0.69 37.01 12.24
CA ASP A 135 0.77 38.30 11.54
C ASP A 135 0.67 38.06 10.03
N GLY A 136 -0.37 38.61 9.40
CA GLY A 136 -0.59 38.58 7.95
C GLY A 136 0.46 39.34 7.14
N ASN A 137 1.54 39.79 7.79
CA ASN A 137 2.62 40.55 7.16
C ASN A 137 3.64 39.59 6.55
N ILE A 138 3.45 39.36 5.25
CA ILE A 138 4.56 39.05 4.35
C ILE A 138 5.46 40.28 4.37
N GLU A 139 6.54 40.26 5.15
CA GLU A 139 7.61 41.26 5.02
C GLU A 139 8.16 41.16 3.59
N LYS A 140 7.71 42.07 2.72
CA LYS A 140 8.49 42.53 1.57
C LYS A 140 9.79 43.13 2.14
N TYR A 141 10.91 42.73 1.57
CA TYR A 141 12.12 43.55 1.62
C TYR A 141 11.84 44.91 0.95
#